data_AF-A0A7G8VGF0-F1
#
_entry.id   AF-A0A7G8VGF0-F1
#
_cell.length_a   1.000
_cell.length_b   1.000
_cell.length_c   1.000
_cell.angle_alpha   90.00
_cell.angle_beta   90.00
_cell.angle_gamma   90.00
#
_symmetry.space_group_name_H-M   'P 1'
#
loop_
_entity.id
_entity.type
_entity.pdbx_description
1 polymer ?
#
loop_
_entity_poly.entity_id
_entity_poly.type
_entity_poly.pdbx_seq_one_letter_code
_entity_poly.pdbx_strand_id
1 'polypeptide(L)'
;MSKQTPQSDQDSAPDLAKALKENRQATKAVQQAADDLSVVHAVLDSEVPKETLAPDVGEAIERTDQLEKKLNESGKNLEKVNEKLARELAKRSS
;
A
#
# COMPACT_ATOMS: atom_id res chain seq x y z
N MET A 1 25.99 0.64 -41.39
CA MET A 1 25.90 0.11 -40.01
C MET A 1 25.80 1.31 -39.06
N SER A 2 24.58 1.79 -38.79
CA SER A 2 24.38 2.94 -37.91
C SER A 2 24.60 2.53 -36.46
N LYS A 3 25.52 3.22 -35.78
CA LYS A 3 25.91 2.98 -34.40
C LYS A 3 24.73 3.29 -33.47
N GLN A 4 24.31 2.31 -32.66
CA GLN A 4 23.44 2.52 -31.51
C GLN A 4 24.20 3.35 -30.46
N THR A 5 23.68 4.52 -30.12
CA THR A 5 24.07 5.28 -28.94
C THR A 5 23.38 4.68 -27.70
N PRO A 6 24.08 4.46 -26.58
CA PRO A 6 23.44 4.11 -25.31
C PRO A 6 22.97 5.42 -24.65
N GLN A 7 21.72 5.83 -24.90
CA GLN A 7 21.21 7.11 -24.37
C GLN A 7 19.86 6.99 -23.63
N SER A 8 19.48 5.82 -23.14
CA SER A 8 18.12 5.60 -22.61
C SER A 8 18.01 5.49 -21.08
N ASP A 9 19.11 5.30 -20.35
CA ASP A 9 19.03 5.02 -18.91
C ASP A 9 19.07 6.25 -18.01
N GLN A 10 19.62 7.40 -18.47
CA GLN A 10 19.73 8.61 -17.65
C GLN A 10 18.49 9.53 -17.72
N ASP A 11 17.79 9.60 -18.86
CA ASP A 11 16.59 10.44 -19.01
C ASP A 11 15.38 9.90 -18.22
N SER A 12 15.39 8.64 -17.80
CA SER A 12 14.28 8.01 -17.06
C SER A 12 14.35 8.22 -15.53
N ALA A 13 15.46 8.74 -14.99
CA ALA A 13 15.66 8.87 -13.54
C ALA A 13 14.72 9.91 -12.88
N PRO A 14 14.47 11.10 -13.47
CA PRO A 14 13.52 12.07 -12.91
C PRO A 14 12.07 11.55 -12.89
N ASP A 15 11.66 10.86 -13.96
CA ASP A 15 10.32 10.26 -14.07
C ASP A 15 10.13 9.12 -13.07
N LEU A 16 11.15 8.29 -12.88
CA LEU A 16 11.14 7.22 -11.89
C LEU A 16 11.14 7.77 -10.45
N ALA A 17 11.83 8.89 -10.19
CA ALA A 17 11.79 9.57 -8.90
C ALA A 17 10.39 10.16 -8.60
N LYS A 18 9.71 10.71 -9.61
CA LYS A 18 8.32 11.17 -9.51
C LYS A 18 7.38 10.00 -9.22
N ALA A 19 7.49 8.91 -9.97
CA ALA A 19 6.69 7.70 -9.76
C ALA A 19 6.90 7.10 -8.35
N LEU A 20 8.14 7.11 -7.83
CA LEU A 20 8.44 6.69 -6.47
C LEU A 20 7.75 7.60 -5.42
N LYS A 21 7.73 8.92 -5.64
CA LYS A 21 7.04 9.86 -4.75
C LYS A 21 5.53 9.58 -4.73
N GLU A 22 4.93 9.39 -5.90
CA GLU A 22 3.50 9.08 -6.04
C GLU A 22 3.17 7.73 -5.38
N ASN A 23 4.01 6.70 -5.56
CA ASN A 23 3.82 5.39 -4.93
C ASN A 23 3.91 5.46 -3.40
N ARG A 24 4.85 6.26 -2.85
CA ARG A 24 4.92 6.52 -1.40
C ARG A 24 3.66 7.19 -0.86
N GLN A 25 3.07 8.13 -1.60
CA GLN A 25 1.81 8.75 -1.21
C GLN A 25 0.65 7.75 -1.22
N ALA A 26 0.56 6.92 -2.27
CA ALA A 26 -0.45 5.86 -2.36
C ALA A 26 -0.30 4.83 -1.23
N THR A 27 0.94 4.45 -0.89
CA THR A 27 1.25 3.54 0.22
C THR A 27 0.76 4.11 1.55
N LYS A 28 1.01 5.40 1.79
CA LYS A 28 0.52 6.07 3.00
C LYS A 28 -1.00 6.09 3.06
N ALA A 29 -1.67 6.37 1.95
CA ALA A 29 -3.13 6.36 1.88
C ALA A 29 -3.71 4.95 2.18
N VAL A 30 -3.09 3.89 1.67
CA VAL A 30 -3.49 2.50 1.97
C VAL A 30 -3.29 2.19 3.45
N GLN A 31 -2.19 2.62 4.06
CA GLN A 31 -1.95 2.40 5.48
C GLN A 31 -2.97 3.14 6.35
N GLN A 32 -3.27 4.41 6.02
CA GLN A 32 -4.30 5.18 6.73
C GLN A 32 -5.68 4.51 6.62
N ALA A 33 -6.05 4.02 5.43
CA ALA A 33 -7.31 3.30 5.27
C ALA A 33 -7.34 1.99 6.08
N ALA A 34 -6.22 1.30 6.22
CA ALA A 34 -6.11 0.11 7.08
C ALA A 34 -6.29 0.48 8.56
N ASP A 35 -5.64 1.55 9.02
CA ASP A 35 -5.72 2.03 10.40
C ASP A 35 -7.16 2.48 10.75
N ASP A 36 -7.80 3.26 9.85
CA ASP A 36 -9.19 3.69 10.02
C ASP A 36 -10.15 2.49 10.09
N LEU A 37 -9.93 1.48 9.24
CA LEU A 37 -10.75 0.26 9.24
C LEU A 37 -10.56 -0.55 10.52
N SER A 38 -9.34 -0.59 11.07
CA SER A 38 -9.03 -1.23 12.35
C SER A 38 -9.81 -0.63 13.51
N VAL A 39 -9.91 0.71 13.55
CA VAL A 39 -10.72 1.41 14.56
C VAL A 39 -12.20 1.05 14.42
N VAL A 40 -12.74 1.06 13.20
CA VAL A 40 -14.15 0.70 12.94
C VAL A 40 -14.41 -0.75 13.35
N HIS A 41 -13.54 -1.68 12.97
CA HIS A 41 -13.66 -3.10 13.32
C HIS A 41 -13.63 -3.31 14.84
N ALA A 42 -12.69 -2.65 15.55
CA ALA A 42 -12.59 -2.73 17.00
C ALA A 42 -13.86 -2.23 17.72
N VAL A 43 -14.48 -1.14 17.24
CA VAL A 43 -15.75 -0.65 17.78
C VAL A 43 -16.87 -1.66 17.54
N LEU A 44 -16.96 -2.23 16.33
CA LEU A 44 -18.00 -3.21 15.98
C LEU A 44 -17.87 -4.51 16.80
N ASP A 45 -16.66 -4.98 17.08
CA ASP A 45 -16.44 -6.21 17.86
C ASP A 45 -16.63 -6.01 19.37
N SER A 46 -16.38 -4.80 19.89
CA SER A 46 -16.48 -4.50 21.34
C SER A 46 -17.86 -4.04 21.81
N GLU A 47 -18.59 -3.27 20.99
CA GLU A 47 -19.84 -2.63 21.42
C GLU A 47 -21.11 -3.41 21.04
N VAL A 48 -21.00 -4.47 20.22
CA VAL A 48 -22.17 -5.23 19.76
C VAL A 48 -22.21 -6.64 20.36
N PRO A 49 -23.18 -6.95 21.24
CA PRO A 49 -23.32 -8.29 21.80
C PRO A 49 -23.54 -9.33 20.69
N LYS A 50 -22.66 -10.34 20.63
CA LYS A 50 -22.65 -11.35 19.53
C LYS A 50 -23.95 -12.15 19.43
N GLU A 51 -24.67 -12.27 20.53
CA GLU A 51 -25.97 -12.94 20.63
C GLU A 51 -27.13 -12.14 19.99
N THR A 52 -26.92 -10.84 19.77
CA THR A 52 -27.92 -9.90 19.22
C THR A 52 -27.63 -9.49 17.78
N LEU A 53 -26.47 -9.88 17.26
CA LEU A 53 -26.09 -9.62 15.87
C LEU A 53 -26.99 -10.41 14.93
N ALA A 54 -27.63 -9.70 14.00
CA ALA A 54 -28.18 -10.36 12.82
C ALA A 54 -27.04 -11.09 12.08
N PRO A 55 -27.26 -12.29 11.52
CA PRO A 55 -26.22 -13.08 10.84
C PRO A 55 -25.41 -12.28 9.81
N ASP A 56 -26.10 -11.43 9.03
CA ASP A 56 -25.49 -10.58 8.01
C ASP A 56 -24.51 -9.54 8.58
N VAL A 57 -24.73 -9.09 9.82
CA VAL A 57 -23.84 -8.15 10.52
C VAL A 57 -22.60 -8.87 11.02
N GLY A 58 -22.74 -10.11 11.51
CA GLY A 58 -21.59 -10.96 11.85
C GLY A 58 -20.68 -11.20 10.65
N GLU A 59 -21.25 -11.53 9.48
CA GLU A 59 -20.49 -11.68 8.24
C GLU A 59 -19.80 -10.38 7.83
N ALA A 60 -20.46 -9.22 7.98
CA ALA A 60 -19.87 -7.93 7.67
C ALA A 60 -18.66 -7.60 8.55
N ILE A 61 -18.71 -7.93 9.85
CA ILE A 61 -17.58 -7.76 10.78
C ILE A 61 -16.40 -8.64 10.34
N GLU A 62 -16.64 -9.92 10.05
CA GLU A 62 -15.58 -10.84 9.61
C GLU A 62 -14.96 -10.41 8.26
N ARG A 63 -15.78 -9.96 7.30
CA ARG A 63 -15.27 -9.38 6.05
C ARG A 63 -14.42 -8.13 6.28
N THR A 64 -14.78 -7.31 7.27
CA THR A 64 -14.04 -6.10 7.64
C THR A 64 -12.65 -6.46 8.20
N ASP A 65 -12.55 -7.44 9.08
CA ASP A 65 -11.26 -7.97 9.58
C ASP A 65 -10.37 -8.50 8.44
N GLN A 66 -10.96 -9.26 7.51
CA GLN A 66 -10.20 -9.76 6.35
C GLN A 66 -9.71 -8.63 5.43
N LEU A 67 -10.50 -7.57 5.24
CA LEU A 67 -10.09 -6.40 4.46
C LEU A 67 -8.97 -5.62 5.15
N GLU A 68 -9.04 -5.45 6.48
CA GLU A 68 -8.00 -4.81 7.27
C GLU A 68 -6.65 -5.55 7.11
N LYS A 69 -6.66 -6.88 7.26
CA LYS A 69 -5.46 -7.72 7.06
C LYS A 69 -4.87 -7.54 5.67
N LYS A 70 -5.70 -7.58 4.62
CA LYS A 70 -5.26 -7.38 3.23
C LYS A 70 -4.69 -6.00 2.97
N LEU A 71 -5.28 -4.95 3.53
CA LEU A 71 -4.79 -3.58 3.39
C LEU A 71 -3.44 -3.41 4.08
N ASN A 72 -3.30 -3.95 5.28
CA ASN A 72 -2.03 -3.94 6.03
C ASN A 72 -0.91 -4.70 5.29
N GLU A 73 -1.21 -5.88 4.73
CA GLU A 73 -0.25 -6.62 3.91
C GLU A 73 0.14 -5.87 2.63
N SER A 74 -0.84 -5.22 1.99
CA SER A 74 -0.62 -4.39 0.81
C SER A 74 0.27 -3.19 1.12
N GLY A 75 0.03 -2.49 2.23
CA GLY A 75 0.86 -1.38 2.71
C GLY A 75 2.33 -1.81 2.90
N LYS A 76 2.56 -2.92 3.62
CA LYS A 76 3.90 -3.49 3.84
C LYS A 76 4.60 -3.87 2.52
N ASN A 77 3.88 -4.43 1.57
CA ASN A 77 4.44 -4.80 0.27
C ASN A 77 4.81 -3.57 -0.56
N LEU A 78 3.96 -2.54 -0.56
CA LEU A 78 4.24 -1.28 -1.23
C LEU A 78 5.44 -0.56 -0.61
N GLU A 79 5.58 -0.58 0.72
CA GLU A 79 6.74 -0.02 1.40
C GLU A 79 8.05 -0.72 0.96
N LYS A 80 8.07 -2.06 0.92
CA LYS A 80 9.21 -2.83 0.41
C LYS A 80 9.56 -2.47 -1.04
N VAL A 81 8.56 -2.26 -1.89
CA VAL A 81 8.77 -1.85 -3.29
C VAL A 81 9.36 -0.44 -3.35
N ASN A 82 8.82 0.50 -2.58
CA ASN A 82 9.33 1.87 -2.49
C ASN A 82 10.79 1.91 -2.03
N GLU A 83 11.17 1.09 -1.05
CA GLU A 83 12.57 0.99 -0.64
C GLU A 83 13.48 0.42 -1.73
N LYS A 84 13.05 -0.64 -2.43
CA LYS A 84 13.82 -1.23 -3.53
C LYS A 84 14.03 -0.23 -4.67
N LEU A 85 12.98 0.49 -5.05
CA LEU A 85 13.04 1.54 -6.06
C LEU A 85 13.93 2.72 -5.64
N ALA A 86 13.86 3.14 -4.37
CA ALA A 86 14.73 4.20 -3.85
C ALA A 86 16.22 3.81 -3.91
N ARG A 87 16.54 2.56 -3.53
CA ARG A 87 17.92 2.03 -3.61
C ARG A 87 18.41 1.98 -5.05
N GLU A 88 17.56 1.58 -5.99
CA GLU A 88 17.92 1.50 -7.41
C GLU A 88 18.17 2.88 -8.02
N LEU A 89 17.33 3.87 -7.70
CA LEU A 89 17.53 5.26 -8.11
C LEU A 89 18.84 5.85 -7.55
N ALA A 90 19.14 5.58 -6.28
CA ALA A 90 20.39 6.04 -5.67
C ALA A 90 21.63 5.47 -6.37
N LYS A 91 21.60 4.20 -6.77
CA LYS A 91 22.68 3.57 -7.55
C LYS A 91 22.87 4.21 -8.93
N ARG A 92 21.77 4.58 -9.59
CA ARG A 92 21.79 5.22 -10.93
C ARG A 92 22.24 6.67 -10.91
N SER A 93 22.18 7.30 -9.74
CA SER A 93 22.56 8.71 -9.50
C SER A 93 23.97 8.85 -8.92
N SER A 94 24.66 7.73 -8.67
CA SER A 94 26.04 7.63 -8.15
C SER A 94 27.03 7.34 -9.26
#